data_AF-A0A0F9R3R9-F1
#
_entry.id   AF-A0A0F9R3R9-F1
#
_cell.length_a   1.000
_cell.length_b   1.000
_cell.length_c   1.000
_cell.angle_alpha   90.00
_cell.angle_beta   90.00
_cell.angle_gamma   90.00
#
_symmetry.space_group_name_H-M   'P 1'
#
loop_
_entity.id
_entity.type
_entity.pdbx_description
1 polymer ?
#
loop_
_entity_poly.entity_id
_entity_poly.type
_entity_poly.pdbx_seq_one_letter_code
_entity_poly.pdbx_strand_id
1 'polypeptide(L)'
;MEADFQFRKQVMDHHIGSDVIKYCYQCNKCTDNCPVSAVTTDFYSTKGYNPRTNILAALLGYKDLIIGLEELAIWGCTVCDTCDEVCPQNIELTEIFTFLKNQCISLGKGPDFIFSQARAIFDNAKAIPSQPAIERRREQLGLPAVLTPNVTEIQSLLKNIGVDKKFK
;
A
#
# COMPACT_ATOMS: atom_id res chain seq x y z
N MET A 1 13.85 3.87 19.60
CA MET A 1 13.07 2.79 18.99
C MET A 1 12.45 1.99 20.11
N GLU A 2 11.14 2.06 20.26
CA GLU A 2 10.39 1.39 21.32
C GLU A 2 9.38 0.42 20.70
N ALA A 3 9.13 -0.71 21.36
CA ALA A 3 8.19 -1.71 20.88
C ALA A 3 6.75 -1.32 21.28
N ASP A 4 5.87 -1.16 20.30
CA ASP A 4 4.44 -0.95 20.49
C ASP A 4 3.71 -2.30 20.45
N PHE A 5 3.38 -2.82 21.64
CA PHE A 5 2.70 -4.11 21.77
C PHE A 5 1.26 -4.09 21.24
N GLN A 6 0.59 -2.93 21.24
CA GLN A 6 -0.77 -2.83 20.68
C GLN A 6 -0.72 -2.89 19.16
N PHE A 7 0.21 -2.15 18.56
CA PHE A 7 0.45 -2.22 17.12
C PHE A 7 0.85 -3.63 16.68
N ARG A 8 1.76 -4.30 17.41
CA ARG A 8 2.13 -5.70 17.18
C ARG A 8 0.91 -6.63 17.20
N LYS A 9 0.01 -6.45 18.18
CA LYS A 9 -1.24 -7.22 18.26
C LYS A 9 -2.13 -6.98 17.05
N GLN A 10 -2.30 -5.72 16.64
CA GLN A 10 -3.10 -5.37 15.46
C GLN A 10 -2.57 -6.02 14.17
N VAL A 11 -1.24 -6.09 14.00
CA VAL A 11 -0.62 -6.81 12.87
C VAL A 11 -0.93 -8.30 12.93
N MET A 12 -0.84 -8.93 14.10
CA MET A 12 -1.08 -10.38 14.26
C MET A 12 -2.54 -10.77 14.03
N ASP A 13 -3.47 -9.91 14.45
CA ASP A 13 -4.91 -10.12 14.31
C ASP A 13 -5.44 -9.80 12.89
N HIS A 14 -4.59 -9.28 12.00
CA HIS A 14 -5.04 -8.82 10.69
C HIS A 14 -5.24 -9.97 9.68
N HIS A 15 -6.51 -10.20 9.32
CA HIS A 15 -7.01 -10.99 8.17
C HIS A 15 -6.47 -12.43 8.01
N ILE A 16 -6.76 -13.06 6.86
CA ILE A 16 -6.69 -14.50 6.59
C ILE A 16 -5.33 -15.08 6.98
N GLY A 17 -5.32 -16.19 7.71
CA GLY A 17 -4.08 -16.71 8.28
C GLY A 17 -3.50 -15.84 9.40
N SER A 18 -4.33 -15.09 10.12
CA SER A 18 -3.94 -14.41 11.37
C SER A 18 -3.14 -15.37 12.25
N ASP A 19 -2.02 -14.89 12.80
CA ASP A 19 -0.94 -15.64 13.48
C ASP A 19 0.12 -16.32 12.60
N VAL A 20 -0.08 -16.52 11.30
CA VAL A 20 0.92 -17.20 10.45
C VAL A 20 2.21 -16.37 10.34
N ILE A 21 2.10 -15.05 10.42
CA ILE A 21 3.25 -14.14 10.50
C ILE A 21 4.21 -14.50 11.65
N LYS A 22 3.72 -15.06 12.77
CA LYS A 22 4.52 -15.47 13.93
C LYS A 22 5.52 -16.58 13.59
N TYR A 23 5.28 -17.34 12.53
CA TYR A 23 6.17 -18.39 12.04
C TYR A 23 7.24 -17.88 11.08
N CYS A 24 7.27 -16.57 10.76
CA CYS A 24 8.33 -15.99 9.96
C CYS A 24 9.70 -16.19 10.63
N TYR A 25 10.51 -17.07 10.08
CA TYR A 25 11.88 -17.32 10.51
C TYR A 25 12.93 -16.52 9.72
N GLN A 26 12.52 -15.44 9.05
CA GLN A 26 13.43 -14.48 8.41
C GLN A 26 14.36 -15.06 7.31
N CYS A 27 13.87 -16.02 6.50
CA CYS A 27 14.68 -16.69 5.48
C CYS A 27 15.06 -15.88 4.23
N ASN A 28 14.64 -14.62 4.11
CA ASN A 28 14.97 -13.72 3.00
C ASN A 28 14.37 -14.05 1.62
N LYS A 29 13.60 -15.13 1.48
CA LYS A 29 12.98 -15.50 0.19
C LYS A 29 12.11 -14.38 -0.40
N CYS A 30 11.34 -13.66 0.43
CA CYS A 30 10.54 -12.52 -0.04
C CYS A 30 11.39 -11.37 -0.60
N THR A 31 12.58 -11.13 -0.05
CA THR A 31 13.49 -10.08 -0.50
C THR A 31 14.21 -10.50 -1.78
N ASP A 32 14.70 -11.74 -1.85
CA ASP A 32 15.40 -12.27 -3.03
C ASP A 32 14.52 -12.27 -4.30
N ASN A 33 13.20 -12.36 -4.13
CA ASN A 33 12.24 -12.37 -5.24
C ASN A 33 11.52 -11.03 -5.42
N CYS A 34 11.89 -10.00 -4.65
CA CYS A 34 11.26 -8.69 -4.77
C CYS A 34 11.92 -7.89 -5.91
N PRO A 35 11.18 -7.47 -6.95
CA PRO A 35 11.73 -6.67 -8.02
C PRO A 35 12.20 -5.28 -7.55
N VAL A 36 11.57 -4.73 -6.51
CA VAL A 36 11.93 -3.42 -5.95
C VAL A 36 13.21 -3.53 -5.14
N SER A 37 13.38 -4.57 -4.32
CA SER A 37 14.65 -4.81 -3.63
C SER A 37 15.80 -4.95 -4.65
N ALA A 38 15.61 -5.74 -5.71
CA ALA A 38 16.64 -5.98 -6.74
C ALA A 38 17.21 -4.70 -7.39
N VAL A 39 16.46 -3.60 -7.44
CA VAL A 39 16.89 -2.33 -8.05
C VAL A 39 17.16 -1.21 -7.04
N THR A 40 16.82 -1.39 -5.77
CA THR A 40 16.95 -0.35 -4.73
C THR A 40 17.96 -0.70 -3.64
N THR A 41 18.36 -1.96 -3.52
CA THR A 41 19.44 -2.40 -2.63
C THR A 41 20.69 -2.75 -3.42
N ASP A 42 21.85 -2.27 -2.98
CA ASP A 42 23.16 -2.72 -3.49
C ASP A 42 23.80 -3.74 -2.52
N PHE A 43 24.91 -4.36 -2.94
CA PHE A 43 25.57 -5.44 -2.18
C PHE A 43 26.17 -4.97 -0.83
N TYR A 44 26.47 -3.68 -0.68
CA TYR A 44 27.20 -3.14 0.48
C TYR A 44 26.34 -2.24 1.37
N SER A 45 25.16 -1.87 0.90
CA SER A 45 24.26 -0.93 1.56
C SER A 45 23.12 -1.64 2.26
N THR A 46 22.79 -1.17 3.46
CA THR A 46 21.56 -1.53 4.15
C THR A 46 20.38 -0.65 3.74
N LYS A 47 20.57 0.23 2.75
CA LYS A 47 19.54 1.15 2.24
C LYS A 47 18.85 0.54 1.02
N GLY A 48 17.54 0.75 0.95
CA GLY A 48 16.69 0.25 -0.13
C GLY A 48 15.45 -0.44 0.43
N TYR A 49 14.56 -0.87 -0.47
CA TYR A 49 13.36 -1.57 -0.06
C TYR A 49 13.69 -3.01 0.36
N ASN A 50 13.21 -3.43 1.52
CA ASN A 50 13.40 -4.79 2.01
C ASN A 50 12.11 -5.32 2.69
N PRO A 51 11.35 -6.21 2.03
CA PRO A 51 10.11 -6.72 2.61
C PRO A 51 10.35 -7.55 3.87
N ARG A 52 11.49 -8.26 3.97
CA ARG A 52 11.84 -9.05 5.16
C ARG A 52 11.98 -8.17 6.41
N THR A 53 12.65 -7.02 6.30
CA THR A 53 12.83 -6.10 7.46
C THR A 53 11.51 -5.45 7.86
N ASN A 54 10.63 -5.14 6.90
CA ASN A 54 9.27 -4.66 7.18
C ASN A 54 8.46 -5.67 7.99
N ILE A 55 8.51 -6.97 7.63
CA ILE A 55 7.85 -8.04 8.39
C ILE A 55 8.46 -8.17 9.79
N LEU A 56 9.78 -8.11 9.92
CA LEU A 56 10.44 -8.19 11.23
C LEU A 56 10.03 -7.02 12.14
N ALA A 57 10.03 -5.80 11.60
CA ALA A 57 9.61 -4.61 12.33
C ALA A 57 8.14 -4.73 12.78
N ALA A 58 7.27 -5.28 11.94
CA ALA A 58 5.86 -5.47 12.25
C ALA A 58 5.67 -6.52 13.36
N LEU A 59 6.42 -7.63 13.29
CA LEU A 59 6.44 -8.69 14.30
C LEU A 59 6.95 -8.25 15.67
N LEU A 60 7.93 -7.35 15.68
CA LEU A 60 8.52 -6.81 16.91
C LEU A 60 7.75 -5.59 17.45
N GLY A 61 6.79 -5.05 16.69
CA GLY A 61 6.05 -3.86 17.08
C GLY A 61 6.83 -2.55 16.90
N TYR A 62 7.87 -2.54 16.07
CA TYR A 62 8.67 -1.34 15.80
C TYR A 62 7.99 -0.45 14.76
N LYS A 63 6.88 0.16 15.19
CA LYS A 63 6.04 1.04 14.38
C LYS A 63 6.82 2.16 13.70
N ASP A 64 7.78 2.78 14.39
CA ASP A 64 8.57 3.89 13.85
C ASP A 64 9.43 3.51 12.64
N LEU A 65 9.85 2.25 12.52
CA LEU A 65 10.60 1.77 11.36
C LEU A 65 9.71 1.61 10.11
N ILE A 66 8.42 1.38 10.30
CA ILE A 66 7.46 1.16 9.22
C ILE A 66 6.83 2.48 8.77
N ILE A 67 6.47 3.31 9.74
CA ILE A 67 5.81 4.61 9.54
C ILE A 67 6.87 5.74 9.44
N GLY A 68 8.14 5.38 9.38
CA GLY A 68 9.29 6.28 9.25
C GLY A 68 9.41 6.93 7.88
N LEU A 69 10.23 7.98 7.81
CA LEU A 69 10.43 8.89 6.66
C LEU A 69 11.38 8.35 5.58
N GLU A 70 11.78 7.08 5.63
CA GLU A 70 12.57 6.52 4.51
C GLU A 70 11.68 6.39 3.28
N GLU A 71 12.13 6.94 2.15
CA GLU A 71 11.31 7.11 0.93
C GLU A 71 10.63 5.83 0.45
N LEU A 72 11.24 4.66 0.70
CA LEU A 72 10.75 3.38 0.22
C LEU A 72 10.13 2.49 1.32
N ALA A 73 10.15 2.86 2.60
CA ALA A 73 9.82 2.00 3.76
C ALA A 73 8.72 0.94 3.51
N ILE A 74 7.46 1.24 3.80
CA ILE A 74 6.33 0.38 3.41
C ILE A 74 5.84 0.65 1.98
N TRP A 75 6.12 1.85 1.47
CA TRP A 75 5.60 2.36 0.21
C TRP A 75 6.32 1.83 -1.03
N GLY A 76 7.46 1.17 -0.87
CA GLY A 76 8.15 0.44 -1.94
C GLY A 76 7.44 -0.85 -2.35
N CYS A 77 6.51 -1.38 -1.55
CA CYS A 77 5.71 -2.53 -1.94
C CYS A 77 4.79 -2.18 -3.13
N THR A 78 4.96 -2.89 -4.25
CA THR A 78 4.11 -2.74 -5.45
C THR A 78 2.85 -3.61 -5.44
N VAL A 79 2.67 -4.48 -4.42
CA VAL A 79 1.55 -5.43 -4.32
C VAL A 79 1.50 -6.33 -5.57
N CYS A 80 2.64 -6.97 -5.86
CA CYS A 80 2.77 -7.91 -6.99
C CYS A 80 2.63 -9.38 -6.57
N ASP A 81 2.39 -9.64 -5.29
CA ASP A 81 2.14 -10.95 -4.65
C ASP A 81 3.24 -12.01 -4.79
N THR A 82 4.35 -11.74 -5.49
CA THR A 82 5.47 -12.68 -5.64
C THR A 82 5.98 -13.20 -4.29
N CYS A 83 6.07 -12.34 -3.28
CA CYS A 83 6.54 -12.72 -1.96
C CYS A 83 5.63 -13.70 -1.23
N ASP A 84 4.33 -13.68 -1.54
CA ASP A 84 3.32 -14.52 -0.91
C ASP A 84 3.42 -15.93 -1.50
N GLU A 85 3.55 -16.02 -2.83
CA GLU A 85 3.71 -17.27 -3.57
C GLU A 85 5.00 -18.03 -3.22
N VAL A 86 6.09 -17.30 -2.95
CA VAL A 86 7.38 -17.94 -2.63
C VAL A 86 7.58 -18.18 -1.14
N CYS A 87 6.66 -17.72 -0.28
CA CYS A 87 6.84 -17.81 1.17
C CYS A 87 6.71 -19.27 1.64
N PRO A 88 7.78 -19.89 2.18
CA PRO A 88 7.71 -21.28 2.66
C PRO A 88 6.87 -21.44 3.94
N GLN A 89 6.39 -20.34 4.52
CA GLN A 89 5.47 -20.34 5.66
C GLN A 89 4.05 -19.93 5.27
N ASN A 90 3.78 -19.71 3.96
CA ASN A 90 2.48 -19.25 3.46
C ASN A 90 1.97 -17.99 4.18
N ILE A 91 2.89 -17.05 4.45
CA ILE A 91 2.52 -15.73 4.97
C ILE A 91 2.09 -14.89 3.77
N GLU A 92 0.92 -14.27 3.87
CA GLU A 92 0.42 -13.26 2.92
C GLU A 92 1.03 -11.90 3.29
N LEU A 93 2.28 -11.65 2.84
CA LEU A 93 3.02 -10.43 3.17
C LEU A 93 2.35 -9.19 2.58
N THR A 94 1.77 -9.28 1.39
CA THR A 94 1.14 -8.13 0.73
C THR A 94 -0.06 -7.59 1.50
N GLU A 95 -0.88 -8.46 2.09
CA GLU A 95 -1.99 -8.06 2.97
C GLU A 95 -1.49 -7.35 4.23
N ILE A 96 -0.44 -7.89 4.87
CA ILE A 96 0.23 -7.20 5.99
C ILE A 96 0.73 -5.83 5.53
N PHE A 97 1.35 -5.73 4.36
CA PHE A 97 1.84 -4.46 3.85
C PHE A 97 0.73 -3.45 3.52
N THR A 98 -0.41 -3.93 3.01
CA THR A 98 -1.61 -3.10 2.78
C THR A 98 -2.17 -2.58 4.10
N PHE A 99 -2.26 -3.42 5.14
CA PHE A 99 -2.61 -2.98 6.49
C PHE A 99 -1.67 -1.89 7.00
N LEU A 100 -0.36 -2.08 6.87
CA LEU A 100 0.64 -1.11 7.32
C LEU A 100 0.53 0.21 6.56
N LYS A 101 0.30 0.18 5.23
CA LYS A 101 0.00 1.39 4.43
C LYS A 101 -1.25 2.10 4.95
N ASN A 102 -2.31 1.37 5.30
CA ASN A 102 -3.52 1.94 5.89
C ASN A 102 -3.25 2.61 7.24
N GLN A 103 -2.36 2.05 8.07
CA GLN A 103 -1.90 2.69 9.32
C GLN A 103 -1.11 3.97 9.05
N CYS A 104 -0.27 4.01 8.02
CA CYS A 104 0.41 5.25 7.63
C CYS A 104 -0.58 6.33 7.20
N ILE A 105 -1.61 5.96 6.42
CA ILE A 105 -2.65 6.89 5.98
C ILE A 105 -3.51 7.39 7.14
N SER A 106 -3.86 6.54 8.12
CA SER A 106 -4.65 6.97 9.28
C SER A 106 -3.92 8.01 10.16
N LEU A 107 -2.59 8.01 10.12
CA LEU A 107 -1.74 8.99 10.80
C LEU A 107 -1.36 10.20 9.92
N GLY A 108 -1.89 10.29 8.69
CA GLY A 108 -1.54 11.36 7.74
C GLY A 108 -0.12 11.28 7.18
N LYS A 109 0.56 10.15 7.34
CA LYS A 109 1.96 9.91 6.95
C LYS A 109 2.13 9.14 5.62
N GLY A 110 1.12 9.19 4.76
CA GLY A 110 1.23 8.67 3.40
C GLY A 110 1.92 9.65 2.43
N PRO A 111 2.36 9.17 1.26
CA PRO A 111 2.78 10.02 0.14
C PRO A 111 1.66 10.93 -0.32
N ASP A 112 1.99 12.16 -0.67
CA ASP A 112 1.00 13.17 -1.07
C ASP A 112 0.20 12.77 -2.32
N PHE A 113 0.81 11.99 -3.22
CA PHE A 113 0.12 11.50 -4.43
C PHE A 113 -1.05 10.55 -4.13
N ILE A 114 -1.03 9.86 -2.98
CA ILE A 114 -2.14 8.99 -2.57
C ILE A 114 -3.34 9.86 -2.17
N PHE A 115 -3.10 10.95 -1.44
CA PHE A 115 -4.15 11.89 -1.06
C PHE A 115 -4.69 12.66 -2.27
N SER A 116 -3.83 13.05 -3.21
CA SER A 116 -4.27 13.70 -4.45
C SER A 116 -5.11 12.77 -5.32
N GLN A 117 -4.73 11.49 -5.45
CA GLN A 117 -5.55 10.50 -6.15
C GLN A 117 -6.88 10.24 -5.46
N ALA A 118 -6.90 10.16 -4.13
CA ALA A 118 -8.14 10.01 -3.38
C ALA A 118 -9.08 11.21 -3.60
N ARG A 119 -8.53 12.43 -3.66
CA ARG A 119 -9.28 13.66 -3.99
C ARG A 119 -9.80 13.63 -5.43
N ALA A 120 -8.98 13.21 -6.40
CA ALA A 120 -9.42 13.09 -7.80
C ALA A 120 -10.61 12.12 -7.94
N ILE A 121 -10.57 10.98 -7.25
CA ILE A 121 -11.68 10.02 -7.21
C ILE A 121 -12.90 10.64 -6.52
N PHE A 122 -12.72 11.35 -5.42
CA PHE A 122 -13.83 11.98 -4.69
C PHE A 122 -14.53 13.07 -5.53
N ASP A 123 -13.77 13.89 -6.25
CA ASP A 123 -14.31 15.01 -7.02
C ASP A 123 -14.92 14.56 -8.36
N ASN A 124 -14.36 13.51 -8.99
CA ASN A 124 -14.70 13.14 -10.36
C ASN A 124 -15.29 11.73 -10.50
N ALA A 125 -15.35 10.95 -9.43
CA ALA A 125 -15.64 9.51 -9.44
C ALA A 125 -14.77 8.70 -10.43
N LYS A 126 -13.57 9.21 -10.73
CA LYS A 126 -12.56 8.60 -11.60
C LYS A 126 -11.17 8.80 -11.02
N ALA A 127 -10.36 7.75 -11.07
CA ALA A 127 -8.94 7.85 -10.75
C ALA A 127 -8.19 8.70 -11.78
N ILE A 128 -8.65 8.67 -13.04
CA ILE A 128 -8.14 9.51 -14.13
C ILE A 128 -9.36 10.14 -14.82
N PRO A 129 -9.71 11.39 -14.47
CA PRO A 129 -10.82 12.10 -15.10
C PRO A 129 -10.56 12.31 -16.60
N SER A 130 -11.63 12.31 -17.40
CA SER A 130 -11.48 12.57 -18.83
C SER A 130 -11.15 14.05 -19.09
N GLN A 131 -10.36 14.29 -20.12
CA GLN A 131 -9.96 15.61 -20.57
C GLN A 131 -10.44 15.83 -22.02
N PRO A 132 -10.67 17.07 -22.45
CA PRO A 132 -11.10 17.35 -23.83
C PRO A 132 -10.20 16.74 -24.92
N ALA A 133 -8.89 16.63 -24.64
CA ALA A 133 -7.93 15.98 -25.54
C ALA A 133 -8.16 14.47 -25.68
N ILE A 134 -8.57 13.80 -24.59
CA ILE A 134 -8.90 12.36 -24.58
C ILE A 134 -10.18 12.14 -25.39
N GLU A 135 -11.23 12.91 -25.13
CA GLU A 135 -12.51 12.77 -25.86
C GLU A 135 -12.34 13.02 -27.36
N ARG A 136 -11.62 14.07 -27.75
CA ARG A 136 -11.31 14.33 -29.17
C ARG A 136 -10.58 13.17 -29.83
N ARG A 137 -9.59 12.56 -29.15
CA ARG A 137 -8.87 11.40 -29.66
C ARG A 137 -9.78 10.18 -29.76
N ARG A 138 -10.72 9.99 -28.84
CA ARG A 138 -11.71 8.91 -28.89
C ARG A 138 -12.64 9.06 -30.10
N GLU A 139 -13.14 10.28 -30.36
CA GLU A 139 -13.97 10.59 -31.52
C GLU A 139 -13.23 10.30 -32.84
N GLN A 140 -11.97 10.72 -32.96
CA GLN A 140 -11.13 10.44 -34.14
C GLN A 140 -10.92 8.94 -34.38
N LEU A 141 -10.94 8.14 -33.32
CA LEU A 141 -10.85 6.69 -33.36
C LEU A 141 -12.21 5.99 -33.52
N GLY A 142 -13.31 6.74 -33.61
CA GLY A 142 -14.67 6.20 -33.72
C GLY A 142 -15.14 5.45 -32.46
N LEU A 143 -14.54 5.74 -31.29
CA LEU A 143 -14.88 5.07 -30.04
C LEU A 143 -16.15 5.67 -29.43
N PRO A 144 -16.98 4.85 -28.75
CA PRO A 144 -18.19 5.33 -28.09
C PRO A 144 -17.89 6.31 -26.95
N ALA A 145 -18.86 7.14 -26.57
CA ALA A 145 -18.73 8.03 -25.41
C ALA A 145 -18.48 7.22 -24.11
N VAL A 146 -17.63 7.74 -23.23
CA VAL A 146 -17.38 7.12 -21.92
C VAL A 146 -18.58 7.36 -21.02
N LEU A 147 -19.05 6.31 -20.34
CA LEU A 147 -20.11 6.44 -19.34
C LEU A 147 -19.71 7.45 -18.26
N THR A 148 -20.61 8.40 -18.00
CA THR A 148 -20.45 9.39 -16.94
C THR A 148 -20.73 8.72 -15.59
N PRO A 149 -19.79 8.79 -14.63
CA PRO A 149 -19.97 8.17 -13.33
C PRO A 149 -20.97 8.98 -12.49
N ASN A 150 -21.63 8.31 -11.54
CA ASN A 150 -22.45 8.97 -10.55
C ASN A 150 -21.58 9.54 -9.42
N VAL A 151 -21.16 10.81 -9.57
CA VAL A 151 -20.27 11.46 -8.61
C VAL A 151 -20.88 11.53 -7.21
N THR A 152 -22.18 11.83 -7.10
CA THR A 152 -22.88 11.97 -5.81
C THR A 152 -22.93 10.66 -5.03
N GLU A 153 -23.15 9.55 -5.72
CA GLU A 153 -23.15 8.22 -5.12
C GLU A 153 -21.77 7.85 -4.57
N ILE A 154 -20.71 8.05 -5.36
CA ILE A 154 -19.33 7.78 -4.93
C ILE A 154 -18.96 8.69 -3.75
N GLN A 155 -19.28 9.99 -3.79
CA GLN A 155 -19.04 10.89 -2.68
C GLN A 155 -19.77 10.46 -1.41
N SER A 156 -21.02 9.99 -1.54
CA SER A 156 -21.79 9.48 -0.40
C SER A 156 -21.12 8.26 0.23
N LEU A 157 -20.67 7.29 -0.59
CA LEU A 157 -19.93 6.13 -0.11
C LEU A 157 -18.63 6.51 0.58
N LEU A 158 -17.83 7.38 -0.04
CA LEU A 158 -16.53 7.81 0.51
C LEU A 158 -16.67 8.58 1.83
N LYS A 159 -17.70 9.42 1.97
CA LYS A 159 -18.03 10.09 3.24
C LYS A 159 -18.45 9.09 4.33
N ASN A 160 -19.24 8.08 3.97
CA ASN A 160 -19.70 7.06 4.92
C ASN A 160 -18.53 6.24 5.50
N ILE A 161 -17.49 5.98 4.72
CA ILE A 161 -16.26 5.31 5.20
C ILE A 161 -15.20 6.30 5.74
N GLY A 162 -15.52 7.59 5.81
CA GLY A 162 -14.69 8.64 6.40
C GLY A 162 -13.42 8.99 5.62
N VAL A 163 -13.40 8.79 4.30
CA VAL A 163 -12.25 9.15 3.45
C VAL A 163 -12.05 10.67 3.38
N ASP A 164 -13.15 11.42 3.36
CA ASP A 164 -13.16 12.89 3.36
C ASP A 164 -12.42 13.51 4.54
N LYS A 165 -12.46 12.83 5.69
CA LYS A 165 -11.77 13.23 6.93
C LYS A 165 -10.26 12.99 6.90
N LYS A 166 -9.76 12.25 5.90
CA LYS A 166 -8.34 11.87 5.76
C LYS A 166 -7.60 12.71 4.74
N PHE A 167 -8.29 13.62 4.04
CA PHE A 167 -7.62 14.51 3.10
C PHE A 167 -6.72 15.50 3.83
N LYS A 168 -5.51 15.72 3.27
CA LYS A 168 -4.65 16.85 3.62
C LYS A 168 -5.14 18.13 2.94
#